data_AF-A0A2D6JS08-F1
#
_entry.id   AF-A0A2D6JS08-F1
#
_cell.length_a   1.000
_cell.length_b   1.000
_cell.length_c   1.000
_cell.angle_alpha   90.00
_cell.angle_beta   90.00
_cell.angle_gamma   90.00
#
_symmetry.space_group_name_H-M   'P 1'
#
loop_
_entity.id
_entity.type
_entity.pdbx_description
1 polymer ?
#
loop_
_entity_poly.entity_id
_entity_poly.type
_entity_poly.pdbx_seq_one_letter_code
_entity_poly.pdbx_strand_id
1 'polypeptide(L)'
;MRCPFCGHNDTQVKDSRPTEENATIRRRRLCPECSSRFTTFERVYLRELSVLKSNGEKAPFDRDKLLRSLQIALRKRPIEEDRMERIVNGIQRRLETLGESEIPTKVIGEMVMEALAEMDQVAFVRFASVYRNFRDAKDFEAFIGKLGSEQDD
;
A
#
# COMPACT_ATOMS: atom_id res chain seq x y z
N MET A 1 -17.35 -26.14 -2.42
CA MET A 1 -16.94 -25.85 -1.03
C MET A 1 -17.41 -27.01 -0.19
N ARG A 2 -16.50 -27.60 0.61
CA ARG A 2 -16.77 -28.83 1.35
C ARG A 2 -17.88 -28.63 2.40
N CYS A 3 -18.80 -29.59 2.51
CA CYS A 3 -19.84 -29.60 3.53
C CYS A 3 -19.20 -29.77 4.92
N PRO A 4 -19.46 -28.88 5.89
CA PRO A 4 -18.87 -28.96 7.23
C PRO A 4 -19.45 -30.11 8.07
N PHE A 5 -20.57 -30.72 7.66
CA PHE A 5 -21.25 -31.77 8.42
C PHE A 5 -20.89 -33.19 7.99
N CYS A 6 -20.84 -33.45 6.67
CA CYS A 6 -20.55 -34.79 6.13
C CYS A 6 -19.27 -34.86 5.30
N GLY A 7 -18.63 -33.71 5.02
CA GLY A 7 -17.37 -33.69 4.25
C GLY A 7 -17.52 -33.82 2.73
N HIS A 8 -18.74 -33.84 2.18
CA HIS A 8 -18.99 -33.82 0.72
C HIS A 8 -18.29 -32.63 0.06
N ASN A 9 -17.65 -32.81 -1.11
CA ASN A 9 -16.87 -31.74 -1.75
C ASN A 9 -17.75 -30.63 -2.36
N ASP A 10 -18.98 -30.98 -2.74
CA ASP A 10 -19.89 -30.08 -3.45
C ASP A 10 -21.02 -29.57 -2.55
N THR A 11 -21.31 -28.28 -2.68
CA THR A 11 -22.45 -27.66 -2.00
C THR A 11 -23.07 -26.62 -2.90
N GLN A 12 -24.40 -26.59 -2.94
CA GLN A 12 -25.15 -25.70 -3.81
C GLN A 12 -25.45 -24.39 -3.10
N VAL A 13 -25.18 -23.25 -3.74
CA VAL A 13 -25.63 -21.94 -3.26
C VAL A 13 -27.12 -21.78 -3.57
N LYS A 14 -27.93 -21.45 -2.56
CA LYS A 14 -29.39 -21.28 -2.68
C LYS A 14 -29.83 -19.82 -2.58
N ASP A 15 -29.10 -19.00 -1.85
CA ASP A 15 -29.39 -17.57 -1.67
C ASP A 15 -28.05 -16.84 -1.47
N SER A 16 -27.89 -15.67 -2.10
CA SER A 16 -26.68 -14.84 -2.02
C SER A 16 -27.11 -13.39 -1.86
N ARG A 17 -26.67 -12.73 -0.78
CA ARG A 17 -27.03 -11.34 -0.49
C ARG A 17 -25.81 -10.55 -0.02
N PRO A 18 -25.63 -9.30 -0.47
CA PRO A 18 -24.64 -8.40 0.13
C PRO A 18 -25.07 -8.02 1.55
N THR A 19 -24.10 -7.85 2.43
CA THR A 19 -24.25 -7.48 3.85
C THR A 19 -23.10 -6.54 4.23
N GLU A 20 -23.31 -5.62 5.18
CA GLU A 20 -22.31 -4.63 5.66
C GLU A 20 -21.70 -3.79 4.52
N GLU A 21 -22.27 -2.62 4.18
CA GLU A 21 -21.69 -1.64 3.22
C GLU A 21 -21.03 -2.23 1.95
N ASN A 22 -21.57 -3.34 1.43
CA ASN A 22 -21.03 -4.14 0.30
C ASN A 22 -19.66 -4.80 0.51
N ALA A 23 -19.12 -4.87 1.72
CA ALA A 23 -17.83 -5.50 2.03
C ALA A 23 -17.90 -7.03 2.23
N THR A 24 -19.10 -7.57 2.52
CA THR A 24 -19.31 -9.00 2.80
C THR A 24 -20.45 -9.57 1.97
N ILE A 25 -20.27 -10.73 1.34
CA ILE A 25 -21.34 -11.50 0.68
C ILE A 25 -21.74 -12.67 1.57
N ARG A 26 -23.00 -12.70 2.01
CA ARG A 26 -23.60 -13.83 2.70
C ARG A 26 -24.18 -14.81 1.68
N ARG A 27 -23.78 -16.08 1.75
CA ARG A 27 -24.33 -17.16 0.93
C ARG A 27 -24.95 -18.28 1.77
N ARG A 28 -26.19 -18.67 1.48
CA ARG A 28 -26.82 -19.85 2.05
C ARG A 28 -26.56 -21.06 1.16
N ARG A 29 -25.99 -22.13 1.73
CA ARG A 29 -25.61 -23.35 1.03
C ARG A 29 -26.46 -24.53 1.48
N LEU A 30 -26.65 -25.49 0.57
CA LEU A 30 -27.28 -26.79 0.81
C LEU A 30 -26.31 -27.89 0.36
N CYS A 31 -26.08 -28.88 1.21
CA CYS A 31 -25.38 -30.11 0.80
C CYS A 31 -26.36 -31.09 0.15
N PRO A 32 -26.09 -31.60 -1.06
CA PRO A 32 -26.97 -32.59 -1.70
C PRO A 32 -26.89 -33.97 -1.03
N GLU A 33 -25.79 -34.31 -0.35
CA GLU A 33 -25.58 -35.63 0.26
C GLU A 33 -26.30 -35.77 1.61
N CYS A 34 -26.08 -34.83 2.55
CA CYS A 34 -26.69 -34.89 3.89
C CYS A 34 -27.89 -33.95 4.09
N SER A 35 -28.29 -33.20 3.04
CA SER A 35 -29.37 -32.20 3.10
C SER A 35 -29.18 -31.05 4.10
N SER A 36 -28.02 -30.95 4.77
CA SER A 36 -27.73 -29.87 5.72
C SER A 36 -27.65 -28.51 5.03
N ARG A 37 -28.22 -27.49 5.69
CA ARG A 37 -28.19 -26.09 5.28
C ARG A 37 -27.26 -25.29 6.19
N PHE A 38 -26.41 -24.45 5.61
CA PHE A 38 -25.52 -23.58 6.36
C PHE A 38 -25.27 -22.26 5.64
N THR A 39 -24.71 -21.29 6.36
CA THR A 39 -24.38 -19.96 5.82
C THR A 39 -22.87 -19.79 5.78
N THR A 40 -22.36 -19.24 4.68
CA THR A 40 -20.97 -18.83 4.53
C THR A 40 -20.90 -17.34 4.28
N PHE A 41 -19.90 -16.68 4.85
CA PHE A 41 -19.60 -15.28 4.58
C PHE A 41 -18.34 -15.22 3.74
N GLU A 42 -18.42 -14.61 2.57
CA GLU A 42 -17.26 -14.24 1.77
C GLU A 42 -16.94 -12.79 2.07
N ARG A 43 -15.69 -12.52 2.39
CA ARG A 43 -15.18 -11.18 2.70
C ARG A 43 -14.01 -10.90 1.79
N VAL A 44 -13.83 -9.64 1.40
CA VAL A 44 -12.59 -9.21 0.74
C VAL A 44 -11.47 -9.34 1.77
N TYR A 45 -10.55 -10.28 1.53
CA TYR A 45 -9.33 -10.39 2.33
C TYR A 45 -8.27 -9.51 1.69
N LEU A 46 -8.13 -8.28 2.18
CA LEU A 46 -7.00 -7.42 1.81
C LEU A 46 -5.74 -8.03 2.43
N ARG A 47 -4.68 -8.22 1.64
CA ARG A 47 -3.41 -8.67 2.19
C ARG A 47 -2.87 -7.61 3.13
N GLU A 48 -2.44 -8.03 4.31
CA GLU A 48 -1.69 -7.16 5.21
C GLU A 48 -0.31 -6.93 4.60
N LEU A 49 -0.03 -5.68 4.21
CA LEU A 49 1.29 -5.26 3.78
C LEU A 49 2.15 -5.00 5.02
N SER A 50 3.29 -5.69 5.10
CA SER A 50 4.31 -5.40 6.10
C SER A 50 5.50 -4.71 5.47
N VAL A 51 6.13 -3.82 6.22
CA VAL A 51 7.31 -3.07 5.84
C VAL A 51 8.51 -3.63 6.60
N LEU A 52 9.51 -4.07 5.85
CA LEU A 52 10.82 -4.43 6.38
C LEU A 52 11.66 -3.15 6.53
N LYS A 53 11.95 -2.76 7.77
CA LYS A 53 12.78 -1.60 8.10
C LYS A 53 14.26 -1.90 7.85
N SER A 54 15.07 -0.85 7.71
CA SER A 54 16.53 -0.98 7.49
C SER A 54 17.28 -1.69 8.61
N ASN A 55 16.73 -1.73 9.82
CA ASN A 55 17.25 -2.47 10.97
C ASN A 55 16.79 -3.96 11.00
N GLY A 56 16.04 -4.42 9.99
CA GLY A 56 15.49 -5.78 9.90
C GLY A 56 14.17 -5.98 10.63
N GLU A 57 13.66 -4.98 11.34
CA GLU A 57 12.37 -5.04 12.03
C GLU A 57 11.21 -5.01 11.03
N LYS A 58 10.17 -5.79 11.28
CA LYS A 58 8.92 -5.77 10.50
C LYS A 58 7.86 -4.95 11.22
N ALA A 59 7.20 -4.08 10.49
CA ALA A 59 6.06 -3.30 10.98
C ALA A 59 4.94 -3.33 9.94
N PRO A 60 3.66 -3.22 10.34
CA PRO A 60 2.58 -3.05 9.37
C PRO A 60 2.80 -1.77 8.54
N PHE A 61 2.42 -1.80 7.26
CA PHE A 61 2.36 -0.61 6.44
C PHE A 61 1.36 0.37 7.04
N ASP A 62 1.85 1.56 7.38
CA ASP A 62 1.05 2.66 7.93
C ASP A 62 0.94 3.75 6.86
N ARG A 63 -0.24 3.82 6.26
CA ARG A 63 -0.59 4.81 5.24
C ARG A 63 -0.49 6.24 5.79
N ASP A 64 -0.93 6.48 7.02
CA ASP A 64 -0.94 7.81 7.62
C ASP A 64 0.49 8.25 7.93
N LYS A 65 1.39 7.32 8.27
CA LYS A 65 2.82 7.60 8.38
C LYS A 65 3.42 8.06 7.07
N LEU A 66 3.04 7.44 5.95
CA LEU A 66 3.49 7.85 4.62
C LEU A 66 2.99 9.27 4.29
N LEU A 67 1.71 9.55 4.55
CA LEU A 67 1.12 10.88 4.35
C LEU A 67 1.82 11.95 5.20
N ARG A 68 2.05 11.69 6.49
CA ARG A 68 2.80 12.60 7.39
C ARG A 68 4.21 12.87 6.85
N SER A 69 4.89 11.85 6.33
CA SER A 69 6.22 12.01 5.75
C SER A 69 6.21 12.91 4.51
N LEU A 70 5.20 12.79 3.64
CA LEU A 70 5.01 13.67 2.48
C LEU A 70 4.70 15.11 2.90
N GLN A 71 3.82 15.31 3.88
CA GLN A 71 3.49 16.64 4.41
C GLN A 71 4.72 17.37 4.95
N ILE A 72 5.65 16.66 5.60
CA ILE A 72 6.91 17.23 6.09
C ILE A 72 7.77 17.71 4.90
N ALA A 73 7.93 16.89 3.87
CA ALA A 73 8.71 17.25 2.68
C ALA A 73 8.11 18.46 1.94
N LEU A 74 6.78 18.48 1.81
CA LEU A 74 6.00 19.49 1.09
C LEU A 74 5.66 20.73 1.93
N ARG A 75 6.19 20.83 3.15
CA ARG A 75 5.89 21.96 4.04
C ARG A 75 6.22 23.30 3.39
N LYS A 76 5.26 24.23 3.42
CA LYS A 76 5.32 25.56 2.76
C LYS A 76 5.44 25.50 1.22
N ARG A 77 5.03 24.39 0.59
CA ARG A 77 4.85 24.31 -0.87
C ARG A 77 3.36 24.51 -1.20
N PRO A 78 3.02 25.14 -2.34
CA PRO A 78 1.64 25.37 -2.75
C PRO A 78 1.04 24.09 -3.36
N ILE A 79 0.86 23.05 -2.55
CA ILE A 79 0.34 21.74 -2.97
C ILE A 79 -0.92 21.43 -2.18
N GLU A 80 -2.01 21.17 -2.90
CA GLU A 80 -3.30 20.79 -2.32
C GLU A 80 -3.23 19.45 -1.59
N GLU A 81 -3.98 19.33 -0.50
CA GLU A 81 -4.02 18.10 0.32
C GLU A 81 -4.52 16.90 -0.47
N ASP A 82 -5.54 17.08 -1.31
CA ASP A 82 -6.05 16.07 -2.23
C ASP A 82 -4.97 15.48 -3.15
N ARG A 83 -3.97 16.29 -3.52
CA ARG A 83 -2.88 15.82 -4.38
C ARG A 83 -1.93 14.90 -3.61
N MET A 84 -1.65 15.20 -2.34
CA MET A 84 -0.86 14.33 -1.46
C MET A 84 -1.59 13.00 -1.21
N GLU A 85 -2.90 13.06 -0.95
CA GLU A 85 -3.75 11.88 -0.78
C GLU A 85 -3.74 10.97 -2.01
N ARG A 86 -3.80 11.55 -3.22
CA ARG A 86 -3.68 10.80 -4.47
C ARG A 86 -2.33 10.11 -4.62
N ILE A 87 -1.24 10.76 -4.24
CA ILE A 87 0.11 10.16 -4.27
C ILE A 87 0.17 8.97 -3.31
N VAL A 88 -0.28 9.14 -2.07
CA VAL A 88 -0.30 8.06 -1.06
C VAL A 88 -1.13 6.88 -1.55
N ASN A 89 -2.33 7.13 -2.07
CA ASN A 89 -3.19 6.09 -2.64
C ASN A 89 -2.55 5.39 -3.85
N GLY A 90 -1.85 6.15 -4.71
CA GLY A 90 -1.11 5.60 -5.84
C GLY A 90 0.02 4.67 -5.39
N ILE A 91 0.81 5.09 -4.40
CA ILE A 91 1.88 4.28 -3.81
C ILE A 91 1.29 3.02 -3.18
N GLN A 92 0.26 3.14 -2.34
CA GLN A 92 -0.39 1.99 -1.72
C GLN A 92 -0.88 0.97 -2.76
N ARG A 93 -1.56 1.43 -3.82
CA ARG A 93 -2.00 0.54 -4.91
C ARG A 93 -0.84 -0.14 -5.63
N ARG A 94 0.27 0.57 -5.88
CA ARG A 94 1.48 -0.03 -6.47
C ARG A 94 2.04 -1.11 -5.56
N LEU A 95 2.13 -0.86 -4.26
CA LEU A 95 2.58 -1.84 -3.25
C LEU A 95 1.69 -3.08 -3.23
N GLU A 96 0.37 -2.91 -3.26
CA GLU A 96 -0.60 -4.02 -3.35
C GLU A 96 -0.45 -4.82 -4.64
N THR A 97 -0.15 -4.15 -5.76
CA THR A 97 0.02 -4.77 -7.08
C THR A 97 1.31 -5.58 -7.20
N LEU A 98 2.36 -5.26 -6.44
CA LEU A 98 3.59 -6.07 -6.38
C LEU A 98 3.31 -7.50 -5.93
N GLY A 99 2.23 -7.72 -5.18
CA GLY A 99 1.83 -9.04 -4.69
C GLY A 99 2.72 -9.60 -3.58
N GLU A 100 3.72 -8.84 -3.12
CA GLU A 100 4.56 -9.20 -1.99
C GLU A 100 3.92 -8.81 -0.65
N SER A 101 4.06 -9.65 0.37
CA SER A 101 3.57 -9.37 1.73
C SER A 101 4.56 -8.58 2.58
N GLU A 102 5.84 -8.58 2.21
CA GLU A 102 6.92 -7.92 2.94
C GLU A 102 7.69 -7.00 2.01
N ILE A 103 7.59 -5.69 2.24
CA ILE A 103 8.16 -4.69 1.36
C ILE A 103 9.29 -3.95 2.07
N PRO A 104 10.51 -3.91 1.51
CA PRO A 104 11.58 -3.11 2.07
C PRO A 104 11.20 -1.63 2.12
N THR A 105 11.54 -0.94 3.21
CA THR A 105 11.35 0.52 3.33
C THR A 105 12.03 1.27 2.19
N LYS A 106 13.10 0.69 1.64
CA LYS A 106 13.82 1.22 0.49
C LYS A 106 12.90 1.43 -0.72
N VAL A 107 12.10 0.42 -1.05
CA VAL A 107 11.15 0.44 -2.19
C VAL A 107 10.11 1.53 -2.02
N ILE A 108 9.54 1.67 -0.81
CA ILE A 108 8.56 2.72 -0.52
C ILE A 108 9.20 4.11 -0.69
N GLY A 109 10.42 4.29 -0.18
CA GLY A 109 11.13 5.56 -0.32
C GLY A 109 11.48 5.92 -1.77
N GLU A 110 11.83 4.93 -2.59
CA GLU A 110 12.05 5.11 -4.04
C GLU A 110 10.76 5.57 -4.74
N MET A 111 9.62 4.93 -4.47
CA MET A 111 8.32 5.35 -5.02
C MET A 111 7.92 6.79 -4.60
N VAL A 112 8.24 7.18 -3.36
CA VAL A 112 8.00 8.55 -2.89
C VAL A 112 8.92 9.54 -3.61
N MET A 113 10.19 9.19 -3.77
CA MET A 113 11.16 10.02 -4.50
C MET A 113 10.73 10.21 -5.95
N GLU A 114 10.31 9.17 -6.66
CA GLU A 114 9.76 9.29 -8.02
C GLU A 114 8.56 10.25 -8.06
N ALA A 115 7.59 10.07 -7.17
CA ALA A 115 6.41 10.93 -7.12
C ALA A 115 6.74 12.39 -6.80
N LEU A 116 7.74 12.64 -5.93
CA LEU A 116 8.16 13.99 -5.60
C LEU A 116 9.01 14.63 -6.70
N ALA A 117 9.81 13.86 -7.44
CA ALA A 117 10.63 14.37 -8.54
C ALA A 117 9.75 15.00 -9.64
N GLU A 118 8.63 14.36 -9.97
CA GLU A 118 7.66 14.87 -10.94
C GLU A 118 6.83 16.06 -10.41
N MET A 119 6.64 16.14 -9.09
CA MET A 119 5.73 17.11 -8.49
C MET A 119 6.43 18.40 -8.03
N ASP A 120 7.53 18.27 -7.30
CA ASP A 120 8.22 19.40 -6.67
C ASP A 120 9.67 19.03 -6.30
N GLN A 121 10.62 19.61 -7.03
CA GLN A 121 12.05 19.35 -6.81
C GLN A 121 12.54 19.71 -5.41
N VAL A 122 12.00 20.76 -4.78
CA VAL A 122 12.43 21.17 -3.43
C VAL A 122 11.97 20.12 -2.40
N ALA A 123 10.74 19.63 -2.53
CA ALA A 123 10.23 18.56 -1.70
C ALA A 123 10.97 17.24 -1.92
N PHE A 124 11.28 16.91 -3.17
CA PHE A 124 12.13 15.78 -3.53
C PHE A 124 13.47 15.84 -2.79
N VAL A 125 14.17 16.98 -2.88
CA VAL A 125 15.46 17.19 -2.23
C VAL A 125 15.35 17.02 -0.71
N ARG A 126 14.34 17.62 -0.08
CA ARG A 126 14.11 17.49 1.38
C ARG A 126 13.86 16.06 1.81
N PHE A 127 13.05 15.33 1.04
CA PHE A 127 12.77 13.93 1.32
C PHE A 127 14.04 13.08 1.15
N ALA A 128 14.79 13.30 0.07
CA ALA A 128 16.05 12.63 -0.19
C ALA A 128 17.09 12.89 0.91
N SER A 129 17.12 14.09 1.50
CA SER A 129 18.01 14.42 2.63
C SER A 129 17.82 13.48 3.82
N VAL A 130 16.57 13.19 4.17
CA VAL A 130 16.24 12.29 5.29
C VAL A 130 16.47 10.84 4.90
N TYR A 131 16.04 10.46 3.69
CA TYR A 131 16.08 9.08 3.23
C TYR A 131 17.50 8.55 2.98
N ARG A 132 18.38 9.34 2.35
CA ARG A 132 19.76 8.93 2.06
C ARG A 132 20.72 9.14 3.22
N ASN A 133 20.29 9.81 4.29
CA ASN A 133 21.08 10.07 5.49
C ASN A 133 22.50 10.56 5.15
N PHE A 134 22.59 11.63 4.38
CA PHE A 134 23.86 12.21 3.94
C PHE A 134 24.72 12.55 5.16
N ARG A 135 26.01 12.16 5.12
CA ARG A 135 26.93 12.31 6.25
C ARG A 135 27.56 13.70 6.29
N ASP A 136 27.74 14.31 5.12
CA ASP A 136 28.31 15.64 4.99
C ASP A 136 27.66 16.45 3.86
N ALA A 137 27.96 17.75 3.83
CA ALA A 137 27.43 18.68 2.83
C ALA A 137 27.94 18.37 1.41
N LYS A 138 29.12 17.75 1.27
CA LYS A 138 29.70 17.41 -0.04
C LYS A 138 28.95 16.27 -0.71
N ASP A 139 28.57 15.25 0.06
CA ASP A 139 27.72 14.15 -0.41
C ASP A 139 26.36 14.67 -0.90
N PHE A 140 25.83 15.69 -0.22
CA PHE A 140 24.59 16.34 -0.62
C PHE A 140 24.77 17.20 -1.88
N GLU A 141 25.82 18.01 -1.97
CA GLU A 141 26.14 18.79 -3.18
C GLU A 141 26.34 17.90 -4.41
N ALA A 142 27.03 16.77 -4.26
CA ALA A 142 27.21 15.80 -5.33
C ALA A 142 25.88 15.17 -5.77
N PHE A 143 24.94 14.97 -4.85
CA PHE A 143 23.60 14.50 -5.17
C PHE A 143 22.79 15.55 -5.93
N ILE A 144 22.81 16.81 -5.49
CA ILE A 144 22.15 17.94 -6.18
C ILE A 144 22.76 18.17 -7.57
N GLY A 145 24.08 18.09 -7.70
CA GLY A 145 24.78 18.26 -8.97
C GLY A 145 24.32 17.26 -10.03
N LYS A 146 24.04 16.01 -9.65
CA LYS A 146 23.51 14.98 -10.56
C LYS A 146 22.07 15.26 -11.02
N LEU A 147 21.24 15.84 -10.15
CA LEU A 147 19.86 16.21 -10.50
C LEU A 147 19.80 17.42 -11.44
N GLY A 148 20.72 18.37 -11.29
CA GLY A 148 20.82 19.53 -12.16
C GLY A 148 21.26 19.16 -13.58
N SER A 149 22.11 18.14 -13.74
CA SER A 149 22.60 17.70 -15.06
C SER A 149 21.60 16.90 -15.89
N GLU A 150 20.53 16.35 -15.31
CA GLU A 150 19.50 15.59 -16.03
C GLU A 150 18.39 16.47 -16.64
N GLN A 151 18.41 17.79 -16.41
CA GLN A 151 17.41 18.74 -16.92
C GLN A 151 17.88 19.60 -18.11
N ASP A 152 19.15 19.49 -18.49
CA ASP A 152 19.76 20.30 -19.56
C ASP A 152 19.89 19.56 -20.92
N ASP A 153 19.36 18.33 -21.03
CA ASP A 153 19.23 17.53 -22.28
C ASP A 153 17.74 17.33 -22.67
#